data_AF-A0A7G2C9A0-F1
#
_entry.id   AF-A0A7G2C9A0-F1
#
_cell.length_a   1.000
_cell.length_b   1.000
_cell.length_c   1.000
_cell.angle_alpha   90.00
_cell.angle_beta   90.00
_cell.angle_gamma   90.00
#
_symmetry.space_group_name_H-M   'P 1'
#
loop_
_entity.id
_entity.type
_entity.pdbx_description
1 polymer ?
#
loop_
_entity_poly.entity_id
_entity_poly.type
_entity_poly.pdbx_seq_one_letter_code
_entity_poly.pdbx_strand_id
1 'polypeptide(L)'
;MNALLNLFKKKSIVTVACVSILEETPEYLQKIVHLADYGKVVFIPIYTRSHWVASVLRIRSDGTPTLVYYDLAPSHQVRRDIDLVFLKKLNIEVKEQSIQRQERDSVDCGLYMFAVYEGIFFRSPIKDLKSKIRRLRDFLS
;
A
#
# COMPACT_ATOMS: atom_id res chain seq x y z
N MET A 1 25.22 11.74 -9.60
CA MET A 1 24.06 12.46 -10.18
C MET A 1 23.32 11.67 -11.27
N ASN A 2 24.01 11.06 -12.25
CA ASN A 2 23.36 10.33 -13.36
C ASN A 2 22.57 9.07 -12.96
N ALA A 3 22.95 8.37 -11.89
CA ALA A 3 22.20 7.20 -11.40
C ALA A 3 20.85 7.56 -10.76
N LEU A 4 20.77 8.72 -10.09
CA LEU A 4 19.55 9.26 -9.49
C LEU A 4 18.56 9.72 -10.58
N LEU A 5 19.04 10.45 -11.59
CA LEU A 5 18.22 10.89 -12.73
C LEU A 5 17.65 9.73 -13.55
N ASN A 6 18.40 8.63 -13.72
CA ASN A 6 17.89 7.40 -14.36
C ASN A 6 16.87 6.64 -13.50
N LEU A 7 16.87 6.83 -12.18
CA LEU A 7 15.89 6.27 -11.26
C LEU A 7 14.52 6.94 -11.41
N PHE A 8 14.50 8.24 -11.74
CA PHE A 8 13.29 9.03 -11.98
C PHE A 8 12.73 8.88 -13.40
N LYS A 9 13.59 8.67 -14.41
CA LYS A 9 13.15 8.46 -15.82
C LYS A 9 12.46 7.11 -16.10
N LYS A 10 12.43 6.18 -15.14
CA LYS A 10 11.98 4.79 -15.34
C LYS A 10 10.79 4.35 -14.47
N LYS A 11 10.19 5.26 -13.69
CA LYS A 11 9.18 4.90 -12.68
C LYS A 11 7.89 5.66 -12.89
N SER A 12 6.92 5.03 -13.52
CA SER A 12 5.52 5.48 -13.51
C SER A 12 4.86 5.05 -12.18
N ILE A 13 5.32 5.61 -11.07
CA ILE A 13 4.64 5.44 -9.78
C ILE A 13 3.61 6.57 -9.66
N VAL A 14 2.36 6.19 -9.42
CA VAL A 14 1.25 7.10 -9.13
C VAL A 14 0.84 6.87 -7.69
N THR A 15 0.67 7.94 -6.91
CA THR A 15 0.13 7.84 -5.55
C THR A 15 -1.24 8.49 -5.55
N VAL A 16 -2.25 7.77 -5.06
CA VAL A 16 -3.58 8.32 -4.85
C VAL A 16 -3.74 8.82 -3.43
N ALA A 17 -4.74 9.66 -3.21
CA ALA A 17 -5.16 10.03 -1.86
C ALA A 17 -5.58 8.78 -1.07
N CYS A 18 -5.65 8.92 0.26
CA CYS A 18 -6.21 7.88 1.11
C CYS A 18 -7.58 7.42 0.61
N VAL A 19 -7.77 6.10 0.59
CA VAL A 19 -9.02 5.46 0.19
C VAL A 19 -9.65 4.82 1.41
N SER A 20 -10.72 5.44 1.92
CA SER A 20 -11.60 4.83 2.93
C SER A 20 -12.49 3.78 2.26
N ILE A 21 -12.00 2.55 2.09
CA ILE A 21 -12.60 1.57 1.15
C ILE A 21 -14.05 1.16 1.45
N LEU A 22 -14.54 1.40 2.68
CA LEU A 22 -15.94 1.16 3.06
C LEU A 22 -16.86 2.35 2.82
N GLU A 23 -16.30 3.54 2.61
CA GLU A 23 -17.01 4.80 2.42
C GLU A 23 -17.01 5.25 0.95
N GLU A 24 -16.03 4.77 0.17
CA GLU A 24 -15.89 5.12 -1.24
C GLU A 24 -16.87 4.40 -2.17
N THR A 25 -17.26 5.06 -3.26
CA THR A 25 -18.15 4.46 -4.25
C THR A 25 -17.38 3.49 -5.17
N PRO A 26 -18.05 2.44 -5.70
CA PRO A 26 -17.44 1.54 -6.68
C PRO A 26 -16.84 2.26 -7.89
N GLU A 27 -17.48 3.33 -8.37
CA GLU A 27 -17.04 4.10 -9.54
C GLU A 27 -15.73 4.85 -9.26
N TYR A 28 -15.58 5.42 -8.07
CA TYR A 28 -14.32 6.07 -7.69
C TYR A 28 -13.19 5.04 -7.60
N LEU A 29 -13.46 3.88 -7.00
CA LEU A 29 -12.48 2.81 -6.89
C LEU A 29 -12.08 2.25 -8.28
N GLN A 30 -13.02 2.13 -9.22
CA GLN A 30 -12.72 1.76 -10.61
C GLN A 30 -11.82 2.79 -11.30
N LYS A 31 -12.03 4.09 -11.07
CA LYS A 31 -11.14 5.13 -11.60
C LYS A 31 -9.70 4.97 -11.10
N ILE A 32 -9.52 4.64 -9.81
CA ILE A 32 -8.19 4.35 -9.26
C ILE A 32 -7.58 3.13 -9.96
N VAL A 33 -8.38 2.11 -10.23
CA VAL A 33 -7.92 0.90 -10.93
C VAL A 33 -7.45 1.20 -12.35
N HIS A 34 -8.13 2.10 -13.05
CA HIS A 34 -7.73 2.56 -14.38
C HIS A 34 -6.47 3.42 -14.40
N LEU A 35 -5.96 3.89 -13.25
CA LEU A 35 -4.64 4.51 -13.18
C LEU A 35 -3.52 3.48 -13.32
N ALA A 36 -3.80 2.21 -13.02
CA ALA A 36 -2.85 1.13 -13.23
C ALA A 36 -2.79 0.77 -14.72
N ASP A 37 -1.57 0.68 -15.23
CA ASP A 37 -1.26 0.41 -16.63
C ASP A 37 0.07 -0.35 -16.70
N TYR A 38 0.43 -0.89 -17.86
CA TYR A 38 1.64 -1.68 -18.03
C TYR A 38 2.89 -0.86 -17.67
N GLY A 39 3.69 -1.36 -16.73
CA GLY A 39 4.86 -0.66 -16.22
C GLY A 39 4.55 0.51 -15.27
N LYS A 40 3.27 0.76 -14.95
CA LYS A 40 2.85 1.70 -13.91
C LYS A 40 2.49 0.98 -12.61
N VAL A 41 2.77 1.63 -11.50
CA VAL A 41 2.50 1.13 -10.15
C VAL A 41 1.69 2.18 -9.42
N VAL A 42 0.55 1.81 -8.85
CA VAL A 42 -0.31 2.74 -8.11
C VAL A 42 -0.20 2.43 -6.62
N PHE A 43 0.27 3.39 -5.83
CA PHE A 43 0.24 3.31 -4.37
C PHE A 43 -1.13 3.80 -3.89
N ILE A 44 -1.84 2.92 -3.19
CA ILE A 44 -3.19 3.16 -2.69
C ILE A 44 -3.16 2.99 -1.15
N PRO A 45 -3.03 4.09 -0.39
CA PRO A 45 -3.19 4.04 1.06
C PRO A 45 -4.63 3.62 1.37
N ILE A 46 -4.82 2.41 1.91
CA ILE A 46 -6.15 1.91 2.26
C ILE A 46 -6.40 2.21 3.74
N TYR A 47 -7.52 2.85 4.01
CA TYR A 47 -8.02 3.05 5.37
C TYR A 47 -9.30 2.25 5.58
N THR A 48 -9.33 1.44 6.62
CA THR A 48 -10.52 0.72 7.07
C THR A 48 -10.43 0.45 8.56
N ARG A 49 -11.55 0.52 9.29
CA ARG A 49 -11.65 0.19 10.73
C ARG A 49 -10.56 0.85 11.59
N SER A 50 -10.29 2.13 11.36
CA SER A 50 -9.25 2.88 12.07
C SER A 50 -7.83 2.34 11.88
N HIS A 51 -7.59 1.70 10.74
CA HIS A 51 -6.33 1.05 10.42
C HIS A 51 -5.86 1.40 9.01
N TRP A 52 -4.57 1.71 8.89
CA TRP A 52 -3.92 2.01 7.62
C TRP A 52 -3.20 0.78 7.09
N VAL A 53 -3.45 0.48 5.82
CA VAL A 53 -2.84 -0.64 5.08
C VAL A 53 -2.12 -0.09 3.87
N ALA A 54 -0.84 -0.44 3.72
CA ALA A 54 -0.13 -0.12 2.49
C ALA A 54 -0.60 -1.08 1.39
N SER A 55 -1.04 -0.54 0.26
CA SER A 55 -1.35 -1.36 -0.90
C SER A 55 -0.80 -0.78 -2.20
N VAL A 56 -0.52 -1.70 -3.12
CA VAL A 56 0.11 -1.44 -4.41
C VAL A 56 -0.67 -2.18 -5.48
N LEU A 57 -1.25 -1.42 -6.42
CA LEU A 57 -1.91 -1.97 -7.59
C LEU A 57 -0.96 -1.93 -8.79
N ARG A 58 -0.92 -3.03 -9.53
CA ARG A 58 -0.14 -3.15 -10.78
C ARG A 58 -0.81 -4.10 -11.76
N ILE A 59 -0.53 -3.91 -13.04
CA ILE A 59 -0.91 -4.86 -14.08
C ILE A 59 0.25 -5.86 -14.27
N ARG A 60 -0.05 -7.16 -14.18
CA ARG A 60 0.90 -8.25 -14.44
C ARG A 60 1.23 -8.37 -15.93
N SER A 61 2.27 -9.15 -16.25
CA SER A 61 2.65 -9.41 -17.65
C SER A 61 1.56 -10.11 -18.47
N ASP A 62 0.66 -10.84 -17.81
CA ASP A 62 -0.51 -11.50 -18.38
C ASP A 62 -1.74 -10.58 -18.50
N GLY A 63 -1.61 -9.28 -18.18
CA GLY A 63 -2.69 -8.30 -18.22
C GLY A 63 -3.59 -8.28 -16.98
N THR A 64 -3.37 -9.15 -16.00
CA THR A 64 -4.20 -9.23 -14.80
C THR A 64 -3.91 -8.07 -13.85
N PRO A 65 -4.90 -7.26 -13.44
CA PRO A 65 -4.74 -6.32 -12.34
C PRO A 65 -4.59 -7.07 -11.02
N THR A 66 -3.53 -6.76 -10.26
CA THR A 66 -3.28 -7.36 -8.96
C THR A 66 -3.02 -6.28 -7.93
N LEU A 67 -3.81 -6.29 -6.85
CA LEU A 67 -3.56 -5.54 -5.64
C LEU A 67 -2.69 -6.37 -4.69
N VAL A 68 -1.51 -5.87 -4.35
CA VAL A 68 -0.69 -6.41 -3.27
C VAL A 68 -0.83 -5.49 -2.06
N TYR A 69 -1.22 -6.02 -0.91
CA TYR A 69 -1.34 -5.24 0.33
C TYR A 69 -0.44 -5.78 1.45
N TYR A 70 -0.06 -4.88 2.35
CA TYR A 70 0.83 -5.12 3.47
C TYR A 70 0.11 -4.67 4.74
N ASP A 71 -0.40 -5.63 5.49
CA ASP A 71 -1.06 -5.38 6.76
C ASP A 71 -0.08 -5.56 7.93
N LEU A 72 0.17 -4.47 8.64
CA LEU A 72 1.15 -4.39 9.72
C LEU A 72 0.54 -4.78 11.08
N ALA A 73 -0.79 -4.83 11.18
CA ALA A 73 -1.56 -5.32 12.31
C ALA A 73 -2.68 -6.25 11.79
N PRO A 74 -2.32 -7.45 11.30
CA PRO A 74 -3.21 -8.30 10.53
C PRO A 74 -4.51 -8.63 11.27
N SER A 75 -5.62 -8.34 10.62
CA SER A 75 -6.98 -8.62 11.11
C SER A 75 -7.81 -9.32 10.04
N HIS A 76 -8.52 -10.38 10.43
CA HIS A 76 -9.46 -11.08 9.55
C HIS A 76 -10.54 -10.14 9.00
N GLN A 77 -10.91 -9.10 9.73
CA GLN A 77 -11.91 -8.13 9.28
C GLN A 77 -11.35 -7.21 8.19
N VAL A 78 -10.12 -6.72 8.35
CA VAL A 78 -9.43 -5.88 7.34
C VAL A 78 -9.27 -6.66 6.04
N ARG A 79 -8.80 -7.91 6.12
CA ARG A 79 -8.70 -8.80 4.95
C ARG A 79 -10.05 -9.00 4.27
N ARG A 80 -11.11 -9.27 5.04
CA ARG A 80 -12.46 -9.44 4.50
C ARG A 80 -12.95 -8.19 3.77
N ASP A 81 -12.69 -7.00 4.31
CA ASP A 81 -13.10 -5.74 3.68
C ASP A 81 -12.34 -5.52 2.36
N ILE A 82 -11.03 -5.78 2.33
CA ILE A 82 -10.21 -5.69 1.11
C ILE A 82 -10.69 -6.70 0.05
N ASP A 83 -10.90 -7.97 0.43
CA ASP A 83 -11.39 -9.01 -0.48
C ASP A 83 -12.80 -8.67 -1.00
N LEU A 84 -13.69 -8.15 -0.15
CA LEU A 84 -15.02 -7.72 -0.58
C LEU A 84 -14.94 -6.62 -1.65
N VAL A 85 -14.08 -5.62 -1.44
CA VAL A 85 -13.98 -4.47 -2.34
C VAL A 85 -13.24 -4.84 -3.61
N PHE A 86 -11.98 -5.27 -3.51
CA PHE A 86 -11.13 -5.43 -4.68
C PHE A 86 -11.38 -6.75 -5.40
N LEU A 87 -11.50 -7.87 -4.67
CA LEU A 87 -11.72 -9.17 -5.30
C LEU A 87 -13.18 -9.35 -5.73
N LYS A 88 -14.15 -9.07 -4.87
CA LYS A 88 -15.56 -9.36 -5.17
C LYS A 88 -16.26 -8.27 -5.99
N LYS A 89 -16.08 -6.99 -5.67
CA LYS A 89 -16.77 -5.89 -6.40
C LYS A 89 -16.01 -5.45 -7.65
N LEU A 90 -14.68 -5.34 -7.58
CA LEU A 90 -13.86 -4.82 -8.68
C LEU A 90 -13.23 -5.91 -9.56
N ASN A 91 -13.34 -7.19 -9.15
CA ASN A 91 -12.78 -8.35 -9.86
C ASN A 91 -11.26 -8.24 -10.10
N ILE A 92 -10.52 -7.86 -9.05
CA ILE A 92 -9.06 -7.69 -9.05
C ILE A 92 -8.43 -8.81 -8.23
N GLU A 93 -7.31 -9.37 -8.70
CA GLU A 93 -6.54 -10.34 -7.91
C GLU A 93 -5.98 -9.66 -6.66
N VAL A 94 -6.20 -10.23 -5.47
CA VAL A 94 -5.71 -9.67 -4.21
C VAL A 94 -4.65 -10.60 -3.61
N LYS A 95 -3.53 -10.03 -3.16
CA LYS A 95 -2.46 -10.74 -2.46
C LYS A 95 -2.02 -9.99 -1.21
N GLU A 96 -2.08 -10.68 -0.09
CA GLU A 96 -1.41 -10.23 1.13
C GLU A 96 0.07 -10.57 1.06
N GLN A 97 0.92 -9.58 1.34
CA GLN A 97 2.36 -9.77 1.46
C GLN A 97 2.77 -9.61 2.93
N SER A 98 3.44 -10.64 3.45
CA SER A 98 3.94 -10.61 4.83
C SER A 98 5.00 -9.51 5.01
N ILE A 99 4.91 -8.81 6.15
CA ILE A 99 5.83 -7.76 6.57
C ILE A 99 6.05 -7.79 8.09
N GLN A 100 7.11 -7.14 8.58
CA GLN A 100 7.33 -6.96 10.01
C GLN A 100 6.12 -6.25 10.64
N ARG A 101 5.48 -6.91 11.59
CA ARG A 101 4.32 -6.37 12.30
C ARG A 101 4.69 -5.15 13.13
N GLN A 102 3.75 -4.23 13.25
CA GLN A 102 3.87 -3.10 14.16
C GLN A 102 3.91 -3.54 15.62
N GLU A 103 4.27 -2.62 16.51
CA GLU A 103 4.19 -2.88 17.95
C GLU A 103 2.75 -3.10 18.39
N ARG A 104 2.55 -4.07 19.27
CA ARG A 104 1.26 -4.30 19.89
C ARG A 104 0.78 -2.99 20.54
N ASP A 105 -0.49 -2.67 20.33
CA ASP A 105 -1.16 -1.49 20.89
C ASP A 105 -0.57 -0.13 20.43
N SER A 106 0.32 -0.13 19.43
CA SER A 106 0.79 1.11 18.80
C SER A 106 -0.22 1.67 17.80
N VAL A 107 -0.27 3.00 17.66
CA VAL A 107 -1.10 3.74 16.70
C VAL A 107 -0.30 4.17 15.45
N ASP A 108 0.76 3.42 15.11
CA ASP A 108 1.72 3.82 14.06
C ASP A 108 1.40 3.26 12.67
N CYS A 109 0.24 2.64 12.44
CA CYS A 109 -0.04 1.95 11.18
C CYS A 109 0.20 2.85 9.94
N GLY A 110 -0.03 4.16 10.06
CA GLY A 110 0.34 5.16 9.03
C GLY A 110 1.85 5.32 8.80
N LEU A 111 2.67 5.34 9.85
CA LEU A 111 4.14 5.41 9.74
C LEU A 111 4.72 4.15 9.10
N TYR A 112 4.20 2.99 9.49
CA TYR A 112 4.60 1.73 8.89
C TYR A 112 4.17 1.65 7.42
N MET A 113 2.94 2.05 7.09
CA MET A 113 2.44 2.13 5.72
C MET A 113 3.35 3.01 4.85
N PHE A 114 3.69 4.21 5.33
CA PHE A 114 4.59 5.12 4.63
C PHE A 114 5.96 4.47 4.38
N ALA A 115 6.55 3.84 5.41
CA ALA A 115 7.80 3.12 5.28
C ALA A 115 7.78 1.98 4.24
N VAL A 116 6.63 1.30 4.05
CA VAL A 116 6.47 0.32 2.98
C VAL A 116 6.59 1.00 1.62
N TYR A 117 5.88 2.10 1.41
CA TYR A 117 5.93 2.84 0.15
C TYR A 117 7.33 3.35 -0.16
N GLU A 118 8.01 3.94 0.82
CA GLU A 118 9.40 4.38 0.67
C GLU A 118 10.32 3.21 0.33
N GLY A 119 10.16 2.06 1.00
CA GLY A 119 10.95 0.86 0.72
C GLY A 119 10.74 0.33 -0.71
N ILE A 120 9.51 0.34 -1.21
CA ILE A 120 9.18 -0.06 -2.59
C ILE A 120 9.71 0.98 -3.58
N PHE A 121 9.49 2.28 -3.29
CA PHE A 121 9.94 3.38 -4.11
C PHE A 121 11.45 3.36 -4.27
N PHE A 122 12.22 3.25 -3.21
CA PHE A 122 13.68 3.19 -3.26
C PHE A 122 14.24 1.80 -3.62
N ARG A 123 13.38 0.78 -3.76
CA ARG A 123 13.78 -0.63 -3.93
C ARG A 123 14.73 -1.11 -2.83
N SER A 124 14.53 -0.60 -1.63
CA SER A 124 15.36 -0.85 -0.47
C SER A 124 14.45 -1.00 0.75
N PRO A 125 13.98 -2.22 1.05
CA PRO A 125 13.16 -2.46 2.22
C PRO A 125 13.84 -1.95 3.48
N ILE A 126 13.08 -1.27 4.35
CA ILE A 126 13.62 -0.73 5.59
C ILE A 126 13.89 -1.90 6.54
N LYS A 127 15.18 -2.26 6.67
CA LYS A 127 15.63 -3.21 7.70
C LYS A 127 15.32 -2.66 9.09
N ASP A 128 14.87 -3.54 9.98
CA ASP A 128 14.52 -3.22 11.37
C ASP A 128 13.53 -2.04 11.48
N LEU A 129 12.46 -2.12 10.69
CA LEU A 129 11.44 -1.08 10.59
C LEU A 129 10.83 -0.75 11.97
N LYS A 130 10.57 -1.78 12.77
CA LYS A 130 9.99 -1.63 14.12
C LYS A 130 10.83 -0.72 15.02
N SER A 131 12.14 -0.97 15.10
CA SER A 131 13.07 -0.15 15.90
C SER A 131 13.16 1.27 15.38
N LYS A 132 13.20 1.45 14.06
CA LYS A 132 13.26 2.77 13.43
C LYS A 132 12.01 3.61 13.69
N ILE A 133 10.82 3.00 13.62
CA ILE A 133 9.58 3.71 13.95
C ILE A 133 9.52 4.07 15.43
N ARG A 134 9.94 3.16 16.32
CA ARG A 134 10.03 3.47 17.75
C ARG A 134 10.87 4.72 18.02
N ARG A 135 12.07 4.80 17.41
CA ARG A 135 12.94 5.99 17.51
C ARG A 135 12.31 7.24 16.91
N LEU A 136 11.52 7.09 15.85
CA LEU A 136 10.84 8.23 15.22
C LEU A 136 9.76 8.82 16.14
N ARG A 137 9.08 7.99 16.96
CA ARG A 137 8.06 8.47 17.90
C ARG A 137 8.60 9.52 18.86
N ASP A 138 9.85 9.39 19.29
CA ASP A 138 10.52 10.34 20.19
C ASP A 138 10.59 11.77 19.61
N PHE A 139 10.39 11.93 18.30
CA PHE A 139 10.42 13.22 17.58
C PHE A 139 9.04 13.71 17.12
N LEU A 140 7.98 12.92 17.32
CA LEU A 140 6.61 13.25 16.88
C LEU A 140 5.71 13.70 18.03
N SER A 141 6.22 13.70 19.26
CA SER A 141 5.55 14.12 20.49
C SER A 141 5.77 15.58 20.82
#